data_AF-A0A6N9TN45-F1
#
_entry.id   AF-A0A6N9TN45-F1
#
_cell.length_a   1.000
_cell.length_b   1.000
_cell.length_c   1.000
_cell.angle_alpha   90.00
_cell.angle_beta   90.00
_cell.angle_gamma   90.00
#
_symmetry.space_group_name_H-M   'P 1'
#
loop_
_entity.id
_entity.type
_entity.pdbx_description
1 polymer ?
#
loop_
_entity_poly.entity_id
_entity_poly.type
_entity_poly.pdbx_seq_one_letter_code
_entity_poly.pdbx_strand_id
1 'polypeptide(L)' 'MFEFFHKARKAGQKGFTLVELMIVVAIIGILAAIAIPQFAKYRARAQNTSALSDLRNLRTDLEGFYAEWMEYPVP' A
#
# COMPACT_ATOMS: atom_id res chain seq x y z
N MET A 1 53.02 -6.82 -39.43
CA MET A 1 52.05 -7.95 -39.51
C MET A 1 51.36 -8.25 -38.17
N PHE A 2 51.94 -7.94 -37.00
CA PHE A 2 51.33 -8.29 -35.69
C PHE A 2 50.85 -7.10 -34.82
N GLU A 3 50.69 -5.90 -35.40
CA GLU A 3 50.23 -4.71 -34.66
C GLU A 3 48.72 -4.44 -34.76
N PHE A 4 47.93 -5.34 -35.37
CA PHE A 4 46.53 -5.04 -35.73
C PHE A 4 45.45 -5.54 -34.76
N PHE A 5 45.77 -6.21 -33.65
CA PHE A 5 44.75 -7.00 -32.94
C PHE A 5 44.26 -6.56 -31.54
N HIS A 6 44.68 -5.44 -30.93
CA HIS A 6 44.38 -5.24 -29.50
C HIS A 6 43.91 -3.87 -29.00
N LYS A 7 43.03 -3.16 -29.73
CA LYS A 7 42.26 -2.10 -29.04
C LYS A 7 40.89 -1.80 -29.58
N ALA A 8 40.01 -2.81 -29.58
CA ALA A 8 38.57 -2.55 -29.48
C ALA A 8 38.28 -1.97 -28.09
N ARG A 9 38.30 -0.63 -27.98
CA ARG A 9 37.90 0.09 -26.78
C ARG A 9 36.42 -0.23 -26.54
N LYS A 10 36.10 -1.00 -25.49
CA LYS A 10 34.72 -1.34 -25.07
C LYS A 10 33.83 -0.10 -25.22
N ALA A 11 32.87 -0.17 -26.13
CA ALA A 11 31.91 0.90 -26.37
C ALA A 11 31.10 1.15 -25.10
N GLY A 12 31.26 2.35 -24.53
CA GLY A 12 30.18 3.10 -23.89
C GLY A 12 29.49 2.51 -22.66
N GLN A 13 30.20 2.17 -21.59
CA GLN A 13 29.58 2.14 -20.27
C GLN A 13 29.28 3.59 -19.83
N LYS A 14 28.10 4.11 -20.17
CA LYS A 14 27.56 5.35 -19.61
C LYS A 14 27.11 5.05 -18.18
N GLY A 15 27.84 5.56 -17.19
CA GLY A 15 27.41 5.52 -15.79
C GLY A 15 26.18 6.41 -15.57
N PHE A 16 25.32 6.02 -14.64
CA PHE A 16 24.16 6.80 -14.21
C PHE A 16 24.62 8.10 -13.53
N THR A 17 23.93 9.21 -13.80
CA THR A 17 24.32 10.53 -13.25
C THR A 17 23.72 10.73 -11.86
N LEU A 18 24.44 11.45 -10.98
CA LEU A 18 23.90 11.83 -9.67
C LEU A 18 22.61 12.66 -9.80
N VAL A 19 22.52 13.48 -10.85
CA VAL A 19 21.35 14.33 -11.13
C VAL A 19 20.10 13.48 -11.38
N GLU A 20 20.22 12.39 -12.15
CA GLU A 20 19.10 11.47 -12.34
C GLU A 20 18.65 10.84 -11.02
N LEU A 21 19.57 10.47 -10.12
CA LEU A 21 19.19 9.90 -8.81
C LEU A 21 18.41 10.92 -7.99
N MET A 22 18.89 12.16 -7.95
CA MET A 22 18.34 13.21 -7.11
C MET A 22 16.89 13.52 -7.49
N ILE A 23 16.58 13.57 -8.79
CA ILE A 23 15.22 13.80 -9.27
C ILE A 23 14.32 12.62 -8.87
N VAL A 24 14.79 11.38 -9.04
CA VAL A 24 14.03 10.18 -8.66
C VAL A 24 13.70 10.18 -7.18
N VAL A 25 14.68 10.45 -6.31
CA VAL A 25 14.48 10.49 -4.86
C VAL A 25 13.54 11.63 -4.46
N ALA A 26 13.63 12.79 -5.13
CA ALA A 26 12.72 13.90 -4.91
C ALA A 26 11.26 13.53 -5.23
N ILE A 27 11.02 12.89 -6.38
CA ILE A 27 9.68 12.43 -6.78
C ILE A 27 9.14 11.38 -5.80
N ILE A 28 9.95 10.37 -5.45
CA ILE A 28 9.55 9.33 -4.48
C ILE A 28 9.25 9.95 -3.11
N GLY A 29 10.04 10.93 -2.67
CA GLY A 29 9.84 11.64 -1.41
C GLY A 29 8.49 12.36 -1.35
N ILE A 30 8.12 13.08 -2.42
CA ILE A 30 6.82 13.77 -2.52
C ILE A 30 5.67 12.75 -2.49
N LEU A 31 5.79 11.67 -3.28
CA LEU A 31 4.76 10.62 -3.32
C LEU A 31 4.61 9.93 -1.96
N ALA A 32 5.71 9.58 -1.30
CA ALA A 32 5.71 8.93 0.01
C ALA A 32 5.10 9.82 1.10
N ALA A 33 5.41 11.12 1.09
CA ALA A 33 4.85 12.09 2.05
C ALA A 33 3.32 12.17 2.01
N ILE A 34 2.71 11.99 0.83
CA ILE A 34 1.25 11.98 0.66
C ILE A 34 0.69 10.57 0.90
N ALA A 35 1.33 9.54 0.33
CA ALA A 35 0.82 8.18 0.33
C ALA A 35 0.78 7.56 1.74
N ILE A 36 1.80 7.77 2.57
CA ILE A 36 1.89 7.18 3.91
C ILE A 36 0.72 7.61 4.81
N PRO A 37 0.45 8.91 5.04
CA PRO A 37 -0.67 9.33 5.90
C PRO A 37 -2.02 8.99 5.28
N GLN A 38 -2.16 9.04 3.95
CA GLN A 38 -3.38 8.65 3.25
C GLN A 38 -3.70 7.17 3.47
N PHE A 39 -2.70 6.29 3.31
CA PHE A 39 -2.87 4.85 3.49
C PHE A 39 -3.18 4.49 4.95
N ALA A 40 -2.55 5.16 5.91
CA ALA A 40 -2.87 4.99 7.34
C ALA A 40 -4.34 5.35 7.64
N LYS A 41 -4.82 6.50 7.12
CA LYS A 41 -6.23 6.90 7.24
C LYS A 41 -7.18 5.92 6.56
N TYR A 42 -6.82 5.43 5.37
CA TYR A 42 -7.61 4.44 4.64
C TYR A 42 -7.76 3.15 5.43
N ARG A 43 -6.66 2.63 6.00
CA ARG A 43 -6.67 1.42 6.83
C ARG A 43 -7.56 1.60 8.07
N ALA A 44 -7.43 2.72 8.79
CA ALA A 44 -8.26 2.99 9.95
C ALA A 44 -9.76 3.07 9.59
N ARG A 45 -10.08 3.72 8.46
CA ARG A 45 -11.46 3.74 7.94
C ARG A 45 -11.97 2.34 7.59
N ALA A 46 -11.14 1.52 6.93
CA ALA A 46 -11.52 0.14 6.60
C ALA A 46 -11.82 -0.69 7.85
N GLN A 47 -11.00 -0.58 8.89
CA GLN A 47 -11.22 -1.24 10.18
C GLN A 47 -12.52 -0.76 10.84
N ASN A 48 -12.78 0.55 10.87
CA ASN A 48 -14.01 1.09 11.44
C ASN A 48 -15.25 0.64 10.65
N THR A 49 -15.17 0.60 9.32
CA THR A 49 -16.25 0.10 8.46
C THR A 49 -16.51 -1.38 8.70
N SER A 50 -15.46 -2.20 8.86
CA SER A 50 -15.60 -3.62 9.20
C SER A 50 -16.31 -3.78 10.54
N ALA A 51 -15.81 -3.11 11.58
CA ALA A 51 -16.41 -3.18 12.92
C ALA A 51 -17.87 -2.71 12.92
N LEU A 52 -18.20 -1.66 12.17
CA LEU A 52 -19.58 -1.21 12.02
C LEU A 52 -20.46 -2.25 11.30
N SER A 53 -19.92 -2.94 10.30
CA SER A 53 -20.61 -4.04 9.63
C SER A 53 -20.87 -5.19 10.59
N ASP A 54 -19.87 -5.56 11.38
CA ASP A 54 -19.99 -6.64 12.36
C ASP A 54 -21.07 -6.31 13.41
N LEU A 55 -21.08 -5.08 13.93
CA LEU A 55 -22.13 -4.62 14.85
C LEU A 55 -23.53 -4.62 14.23
N ARG A 56 -23.65 -4.27 12.95
CA ARG A 56 -24.94 -4.32 12.23
C ARG A 56 -25.42 -5.75 12.05
N ASN A 57 -24.52 -6.68 11.75
CA ASN A 57 -24.83 -8.10 11.63
C ASN A 57 -25.28 -8.65 12.98
N LEU A 58 -24.51 -8.40 14.05
CA LEU A 58 -24.88 -8.81 15.41
C LEU A 58 -26.23 -8.25 15.83
N ARG A 59 -26.50 -6.97 15.56
CA ARG A 59 -27.81 -6.37 15.83
C ARG A 59 -28.94 -7.11 15.11
N THR A 60 -28.74 -7.41 13.82
CA THR A 60 -29.72 -8.12 13.01
C THR A 60 -29.98 -9.52 13.56
N ASP A 61 -28.93 -10.22 13.98
CA ASP A 61 -29.03 -11.56 14.57
C ASP A 61 -29.78 -11.52 15.92
N LEU A 62 -29.48 -10.53 16.77
CA LEU A 62 -30.16 -10.33 18.05
C LEU A 62 -31.64 -9.97 17.87
N GLU A 63 -31.96 -9.07 16.94
CA GLU A 63 -33.34 -8.72 16.59
C GLU A 63 -34.09 -9.94 16.03
N GLY A 64 -33.43 -10.78 15.24
CA GLY A 64 -33.98 -12.04 14.74
C GLY A 64 -34.29 -13.04 15.85
N PHE A 65 -33.37 -13.22 16.79
CA PHE A 65 -33.59 -14.10 17.95
C PHE A 65 -34.74 -13.59 18.82
N TYR A 66 -34.79 -12.29 19.11
CA TYR A 66 -35.88 -11.71 19.89
C TYR A 66 -37.24 -11.86 19.19
N ALA A 67 -37.29 -11.72 17.87
CA ALA A 67 -38.53 -11.91 17.11
C ALA A 67 -39.07 -13.35 17.18
N GLU A 68 -38.20 -14.35 17.32
CA GLU A 68 -38.58 -15.76 17.41
C GLU A 68 -38.91 -16.19 18.85
N TRP A 69 -38.08 -15.79 19.81
CA TRP A 69 -38.14 -16.29 21.19
C TRP A 69 -38.74 -15.30 22.19
N MET A 70 -39.02 -14.06 21.77
CA MET A 70 -39.50 -12.95 22.61
C MET A 70 -38.58 -12.61 23.80
N GLU A 71 -37.32 -13.02 23.72
CA GLU A 71 -36.27 -12.78 24.73
C GLU A 71 -34.93 -12.57 24.00
N TYR A 72 -33.98 -11.87 24.63
CA TYR A 72 -32.62 -11.76 24.08
C TYR A 72 -31.76 -12.95 24.50
N PRO A 73 -30.77 -13.37 23.69
CA PRO A 73 -29.89 -14.47 24.05
C PRO A 73 -29.03 -14.10 25.26
N VAL A 74 -28.96 -15.00 26.23
CA VAL A 74 -28.08 -14.86 27.40
C VAL A 74 -26.62 -15.12 27.01
N PRO A 75 -25.64 -14.45 27.65
CA PRO A 75 -24.21 -14.64 27.38
C PRO A 75 -23.71 -16.07 27.57
#